data_AF-A0A7Z0D636-F1
#
_entry.id   AF-A0A7Z0D636-F1
#
_cell.length_a   1.000
_cell.length_b   1.000
_cell.length_c   1.000
_cell.angle_alpha   90.00
_cell.angle_beta   90.00
_cell.angle_gamma   90.00
#
_symmetry.space_group_name_H-M   'P 1'
#
loop_
_entity.id
_entity.type
_entity.pdbx_description
1 polymer ?
#
loop_
_entity_poly.entity_id
_entity_poly.type
_entity_poly.pdbx_seq_one_letter_code
_entity_poly.pdbx_strand_id
1 'polypeptide(L)'
;MDFLGLRNLTILSDAVENVRTNRGEDVVLEDLPLDDPGVFELMRRGDTLGVIQFDGDAMRSLLRLAEPDHFEDITAVAALYRPGPMGANSHINYALRKTGQQQITPIHPELAEPLDEVLSKTYGLFVYQEQVMTAAQVLAGFSLG
;
A
#
# COMPACT_ATOMS: atom_id res chain seq x y z
N MET A 1 -15.70 -15.89 17.63
CA MET A 1 -15.55 -16.22 16.20
C MET A 1 -16.41 -15.23 15.45
N ASP A 2 -15.80 -14.44 14.58
CA ASP A 2 -16.50 -13.40 13.86
C ASP A 2 -16.89 -13.92 12.48
N PHE A 3 -18.18 -13.86 12.15
CA PHE A 3 -18.71 -14.20 10.83
C PHE A 3 -19.02 -12.90 10.09
N LEU A 4 -18.11 -12.49 9.22
CA LEU A 4 -18.20 -11.22 8.51
C LEU A 4 -18.62 -11.44 7.05
N GLY A 5 -19.83 -10.98 6.70
CA GLY A 5 -20.28 -10.97 5.31
C GLY A 5 -19.71 -9.78 4.56
N LEU A 6 -18.77 -10.04 3.64
CA LEU A 6 -18.12 -9.00 2.84
C LEU A 6 -18.64 -9.02 1.40
N ARG A 7 -19.36 -7.97 0.99
CA ARG A 7 -20.00 -7.89 -0.33
C ARG A 7 -19.00 -7.90 -1.49
N ASN A 8 -17.79 -7.37 -1.29
CA ASN A 8 -16.72 -7.41 -2.29
C ASN A 8 -16.33 -8.85 -2.68
N LEU A 9 -16.41 -9.82 -1.75
CA LEU A 9 -16.13 -11.22 -2.05
C LEU A 9 -17.20 -11.81 -2.97
N THR A 10 -18.46 -11.41 -2.81
CA THR A 10 -19.53 -11.76 -3.75
C THR A 10 -19.28 -11.15 -5.13
N ILE A 11 -18.91 -9.87 -5.20
CA ILE A 11 -18.56 -9.19 -6.46
C ILE A 11 -17.39 -9.90 -7.17
N LEU A 12 -16.37 -10.30 -6.41
CA LEU A 12 -15.21 -11.01 -6.93
C LEU A 12 -15.59 -12.40 -7.47
N SER A 13 -16.44 -13.14 -6.73
CA SER A 13 -16.98 -14.43 -7.17
C SER A 13 -17.78 -14.29 -8.46
N ASP A 14 -18.65 -13.29 -8.56
CA ASP A 14 -19.43 -13.02 -9.78
C ASP A 14 -18.52 -12.65 -10.96
N ALA A 15 -17.45 -11.88 -10.72
CA ALA A 15 -16.49 -11.51 -11.75
C ALA A 15 -15.75 -12.73 -12.32
N VAL A 16 -15.29 -13.64 -11.45
CA VAL A 16 -14.64 -14.91 -11.86
C VAL A 16 -15.60 -15.79 -12.67
N GLU A 17 -16.84 -15.94 -12.21
CA GLU A 17 -17.86 -16.71 -12.93
C GLU A 17 -18.17 -16.10 -14.31
N ASN A 18 -18.23 -14.77 -14.39
CA ASN A 18 -18.40 -14.07 -15.66
C ASN A 18 -17.23 -14.32 -16.62
N VAL A 19 -15.99 -14.35 -16.13
CA VAL A 19 -14.81 -14.69 -16.96
C VAL A 19 -14.93 -16.12 -17.48
N ARG A 20 -15.27 -17.07 -16.61
CA ARG A 20 -15.48 -18.48 -16.98
C ARG A 20 -16.56 -18.65 -18.04
N THR A 21 -17.73 -18.06 -17.83
CA THR A 21 -18.87 -18.21 -18.76
C THR A 21 -18.62 -17.52 -20.10
N ASN A 22 -17.95 -16.37 -20.12
CA ASN A 22 -17.73 -15.60 -21.36
C ASN A 22 -16.47 -16.00 -22.13
N ARG A 23 -15.43 -16.51 -21.46
CA ARG A 23 -14.12 -16.80 -22.06
C ARG A 23 -13.69 -18.26 -21.95
N GLY A 24 -14.36 -19.06 -21.12
CA GLY A 24 -13.96 -20.45 -20.84
C GLY A 24 -12.70 -20.56 -19.99
N GLU A 25 -12.26 -19.46 -19.37
CA GLU A 25 -11.06 -19.38 -18.54
C GLU A 25 -11.42 -19.65 -17.07
N ASP A 26 -10.67 -20.53 -16.40
CA ASP A 26 -10.83 -20.80 -14.97
C ASP A 26 -9.77 -20.01 -14.19
N VAL A 27 -10.20 -18.99 -13.46
CA VAL A 27 -9.30 -18.08 -12.73
C VAL A 27 -9.19 -18.52 -11.27
N VAL A 28 -7.98 -18.92 -10.87
CA VAL A 28 -7.64 -19.18 -9.47
C VAL A 28 -7.01 -17.92 -8.89
N LEU A 29 -7.70 -17.29 -7.94
CA LEU A 29 -7.31 -15.97 -7.40
C LEU A 29 -5.98 -16.01 -6.65
N GLU A 30 -5.70 -17.12 -5.96
CA GLU A 30 -4.49 -17.36 -5.17
C GLU A 30 -3.23 -17.49 -6.03
N ASP A 31 -3.40 -17.82 -7.32
CA ASP A 31 -2.30 -18.00 -8.26
C ASP A 31 -1.99 -16.72 -9.05
N LEU A 32 -2.76 -15.65 -8.85
CA LEU A 32 -2.58 -14.39 -9.58
C LEU A 32 -1.26 -13.71 -9.18
N PRO A 33 -0.48 -13.20 -10.15
CA PRO A 33 0.73 -12.45 -9.86
C PRO A 33 0.41 -11.13 -9.15
N LEU A 34 1.28 -10.73 -8.22
CA LEU A 34 1.19 -9.44 -7.52
C LEU A 34 1.93 -8.31 -8.23
N ASP A 35 2.59 -8.61 -9.36
CA ASP A 35 3.42 -7.70 -10.13
C ASP A 35 2.83 -7.36 -11.52
N ASP A 36 1.52 -7.56 -11.73
CA ASP A 36 0.87 -7.30 -13.03
C ASP A 36 0.98 -5.81 -13.44
N PRO A 37 1.65 -5.50 -14.57
CA PRO A 37 1.84 -4.12 -15.00
C PRO A 37 0.53 -3.40 -15.36
N GLY A 38 -0.49 -4.13 -15.81
CA GLY A 38 -1.80 -3.60 -16.15
C GLY A 38 -2.57 -3.13 -14.92
N VAL A 39 -2.44 -3.83 -13.79
CA VAL A 39 -2.99 -3.42 -12.50
C VAL A 39 -2.34 -2.12 -12.03
N PHE A 40 -1.01 -2.04 -12.04
CA PHE A 40 -0.34 -0.80 -11.63
C PHE A 40 -0.64 0.37 -12.55
N GLU A 41 -0.78 0.12 -13.86
CA GLU A 41 -1.18 1.15 -14.80
C GLU A 41 -2.59 1.68 -14.52
N LEU A 42 -3.55 0.80 -14.21
CA LEU A 42 -4.90 1.19 -13.76
C LEU A 42 -4.83 2.03 -12.48
N MET A 43 -4.01 1.62 -11.51
CA MET A 43 -3.82 2.34 -10.24
C MET A 43 -3.19 3.72 -10.45
N ARG A 44 -2.14 3.83 -11.29
CA ARG A 44 -1.45 5.10 -11.60
C ARG A 44 -2.37 6.13 -12.27
N ARG A 45 -3.30 5.70 -13.13
CA ARG A 45 -4.32 6.60 -13.70
C ARG A 45 -5.37 7.01 -12.67
N GLY A 46 -5.51 6.26 -11.57
CA GLY A 46 -6.56 6.42 -10.59
C GLY A 46 -7.92 5.94 -11.12
N ASP A 47 -7.93 4.97 -12.04
CA ASP A 47 -9.14 4.38 -12.64
C ASP A 47 -9.75 3.31 -11.72
N THR A 48 -9.81 3.58 -10.42
CA THR A 48 -10.09 2.60 -9.36
C THR A 48 -11.53 2.68 -8.82
N LEU A 49 -12.45 3.28 -9.57
CA LEU A 49 -13.86 3.27 -9.17
C LEU A 49 -14.39 1.84 -9.12
N GLY A 50 -14.88 1.40 -7.95
CA GLY A 50 -15.32 0.02 -7.73
C GLY A 50 -14.20 -0.95 -7.29
N VAL A 51 -12.94 -0.49 -7.23
CA VAL A 51 -11.85 -1.23 -6.60
C VAL A 51 -11.92 -0.98 -5.09
N ILE A 52 -12.06 -2.06 -4.32
CA ILE A 52 -12.24 -1.96 -2.86
C ILE A 52 -11.13 -1.12 -2.21
N GLN A 53 -11.52 -0.22 -1.29
CA GLN A 53 -10.66 0.71 -0.56
C GLN A 53 -10.00 1.83 -1.39
N PHE A 54 -10.09 1.79 -2.73
CA PHE A 54 -9.36 2.70 -3.61
C PHE A 54 -10.25 3.61 -4.48
N ASP A 55 -11.55 3.64 -4.25
CA ASP A 55 -12.55 4.27 -5.13
C ASP A 55 -12.80 5.77 -4.88
N GLY A 56 -12.50 6.27 -3.68
CA GLY A 56 -12.75 7.68 -3.30
C GLY A 56 -11.91 8.71 -4.07
N ASP A 57 -12.47 9.89 -4.36
CA ASP A 57 -11.84 10.96 -5.16
C ASP A 57 -10.43 11.36 -4.70
N ALA A 58 -10.27 11.58 -3.40
CA ALA A 58 -9.00 11.96 -2.82
C ALA A 58 -8.00 10.78 -2.78
N MET A 59 -8.48 9.54 -2.63
CA MET A 59 -7.66 8.33 -2.77
C MET A 59 -7.15 8.18 -4.20
N ARG A 60 -8.02 8.35 -5.20
CA ARG A 60 -7.65 8.35 -6.63
C ARG A 60 -6.63 9.43 -6.97
N SER A 61 -6.74 10.59 -6.33
CA SER A 61 -5.78 11.68 -6.49
C SER A 61 -4.44 11.35 -5.85
N LEU A 62 -4.44 10.69 -4.68
CA LEU A 62 -3.24 10.19 -4.05
C LEU A 62 -2.55 9.11 -4.90
N LEU A 63 -3.30 8.16 -5.49
CA LEU A 63 -2.72 7.14 -6.36
C LEU A 63 -2.01 7.73 -7.58
N ARG A 64 -2.60 8.75 -8.22
CA ARG A 64 -1.95 9.50 -9.30
C ARG A 64 -0.67 10.20 -8.86
N LEU A 65 -0.61 10.68 -7.62
CA LEU A 65 0.58 11.33 -7.08
C LEU A 65 1.66 10.32 -6.66
N ALA A 66 1.26 9.17 -6.13
CA ALA A 66 2.17 8.15 -5.60
C ALA A 66 2.75 7.26 -6.70
N GLU A 67 2.09 7.20 -7.86
CA GLU A 67 2.49 6.40 -9.02
C GLU A 67 2.89 4.95 -8.64
N PRO A 68 1.98 4.14 -8.04
CA PRO A 68 2.32 2.80 -7.56
C PRO A 68 2.88 1.92 -8.68
N ASP A 69 3.94 1.17 -8.36
CA ASP A 69 4.63 0.26 -9.28
C ASP A 69 5.03 -1.08 -8.63
N HIS A 70 4.84 -1.22 -7.32
CA HIS A 70 4.99 -2.47 -6.58
C HIS A 70 3.82 -2.69 -5.61
N PHE A 71 3.60 -3.93 -5.18
CA PHE A 71 2.50 -4.28 -4.29
C PHE A 71 2.60 -3.54 -2.94
N GLU A 72 3.81 -3.31 -2.44
CA GLU A 72 4.07 -2.55 -1.22
C GLU A 72 3.46 -1.15 -1.25
N ASP A 73 3.45 -0.47 -2.41
CA ASP A 73 2.83 0.85 -2.53
C ASP A 73 1.32 0.80 -2.29
N ILE A 74 0.64 -0.25 -2.76
CA ILE A 74 -0.79 -0.46 -2.55
C ILE A 74 -1.07 -0.58 -1.05
N THR A 75 -0.25 -1.36 -0.35
CA THR A 75 -0.39 -1.53 1.11
C THR A 75 -0.07 -0.24 1.87
N ALA A 76 0.94 0.53 1.43
CA ALA A 76 1.37 1.77 2.07
C ALA A 76 0.30 2.86 1.90
N VAL A 77 -0.23 3.03 0.69
CA VAL A 77 -1.30 3.98 0.40
C VAL A 77 -2.55 3.66 1.22
N ALA A 78 -2.94 2.38 1.31
CA ALA A 78 -4.07 1.96 2.14
C ALA A 78 -3.86 2.23 3.64
N ALA A 79 -2.64 2.06 4.14
CA ALA A 79 -2.29 2.36 5.53
C ALA A 79 -2.26 3.88 5.82
N LEU A 80 -1.72 4.65 4.88
CA LEU A 80 -1.50 6.10 5.02
C LEU A 80 -2.76 6.93 4.77
N TYR A 81 -3.73 6.43 4.00
CA TYR A 81 -4.99 7.12 3.75
C TYR A 81 -5.98 6.95 4.92
N ARG A 82 -5.55 7.40 6.11
CA ARG A 82 -6.31 7.38 7.35
C ARG A 82 -6.14 8.71 8.10
N PRO A 83 -7.11 9.12 8.96
CA PRO A 83 -7.08 10.44 9.59
C PRO A 83 -5.77 10.81 10.30
N GLY A 84 -5.15 9.86 11.01
CA GLY A 84 -3.88 10.08 11.71
C GLY A 84 -2.72 10.43 10.77
N PRO A 85 -2.29 9.51 9.88
CA PRO A 85 -1.22 9.80 8.92
C PRO A 85 -1.55 10.94 7.95
N MET A 86 -2.83 11.15 7.61
CA MET A 86 -3.25 12.30 6.79
C MET A 86 -3.03 13.63 7.50
N GLY A 87 -3.35 13.72 8.80
CA GLY A 87 -3.09 14.91 9.61
C GLY A 87 -1.61 15.26 9.72
N ALA A 88 -0.73 14.25 9.65
CA ALA A 88 0.73 14.43 9.62
C ALA A 88 1.30 14.61 8.19
N ASN A 89 0.44 14.69 7.17
CA ASN A 89 0.81 14.75 5.75
C ASN A 89 1.62 13.54 5.23
N SER A 90 1.64 12.41 5.95
CA SER A 90 2.49 11.26 5.64
C SER A 90 2.16 10.62 4.29
N HIS A 91 0.88 10.50 3.93
CA HIS A 91 0.43 10.04 2.61
C HIS A 91 1.01 10.86 1.44
N ILE A 92 1.02 12.20 1.55
CA ILE A 92 1.59 13.08 0.53
C ILE A 92 3.12 13.02 0.56
N ASN A 93 3.73 13.05 1.75
CA ASN A 93 5.19 12.92 1.89
C ASN A 93 5.69 11.60 1.28
N TYR A 94 4.96 10.49 1.48
CA TYR A 94 5.28 9.20 0.86
C TYR A 94 5.28 9.30 -0.66
N ALA A 95 4.19 9.82 -1.23
CA ALA A 95 4.03 9.96 -2.67
C ALA A 95 5.10 10.86 -3.31
N LEU A 96 5.39 12.01 -2.69
CA LEU A 96 6.41 12.95 -3.17
C LEU A 96 7.83 12.40 -3.03
N ARG A 97 8.14 11.68 -1.95
CA ARG A 97 9.47 11.06 -1.79
C ARG A 97 9.66 9.92 -2.77
N LYS A 98 8.64 9.09 -2.97
CA LYS A 98 8.64 8.02 -3.96
C LYS A 98 8.93 8.54 -5.37
N THR A 99 8.23 9.60 -5.78
CA THR A 99 8.37 10.21 -7.10
C THR A 99 9.55 11.17 -7.22
N GLY A 100 10.42 11.24 -6.20
CA GLY A 100 11.62 12.10 -6.20
C GLY A 100 11.33 13.60 -6.12
N GLN A 101 10.08 13.99 -5.89
CA GLN A 101 9.65 15.39 -5.74
C GLN A 101 9.96 15.96 -4.35
N GLN A 102 10.31 15.11 -3.38
CA GLN A 102 10.72 15.49 -2.03
C GLN A 102 11.92 14.65 -1.58
N GLN A 103 12.91 15.29 -0.95
CA GLN A 103 14.06 14.60 -0.36
C GLN A 103 13.64 13.77 0.86
N ILE A 104 14.29 12.62 1.05
CA ILE A 104 14.13 11.80 2.26
C ILE A 104 14.99 12.41 3.35
N THR A 105 14.36 13.04 4.34
CA THR A 105 15.05 13.57 5.52
C THR A 105 14.99 12.55 6.65
N PRO A 106 16.14 12.11 7.20
CA PRO A 106 16.15 11.20 8.35
C PRO A 106 15.59 11.90 9.59
N ILE A 107 15.09 11.10 10.54
CA ILE A 107 14.55 11.61 11.82
C ILE A 107 15.63 12.35 12.61
N HIS A 108 16.84 11.80 12.62
CA HIS A 108 18.05 12.38 13.19
C HIS A 108 19.26 11.82 12.44
N PRO A 109 20.36 12.57 12.24
CA PRO A 109 21.53 12.09 11.50
C PRO A 109 22.10 10.76 12.01
N GLU A 110 22.18 10.58 13.33
CA GLU A 110 22.65 9.31 13.94
C GLU A 110 21.70 8.13 13.74
N LEU A 111 20.44 8.39 13.38
CA LEU A 111 19.44 7.35 13.11
C LEU A 111 19.33 7.00 11.63
N ALA A 112 20.03 7.72 10.74
CA ALA A 112 19.95 7.50 9.31
C ALA A 112 20.44 6.09 8.92
N GLU A 113 21.65 5.73 9.35
CA GLU A 113 22.25 4.42 9.06
C GLU A 113 21.53 3.27 9.79
N PRO A 114 21.25 3.34 11.11
CA PRO A 114 20.60 2.23 11.82
C PRO A 114 19.16 1.94 11.36
N LEU A 115 18.44 2.92 10.82
CA LEU A 115 17.05 2.75 10.39
C LEU A 115 16.87 2.59 8.87
N ASP A 116 17.96 2.57 8.10
CA ASP A 116 17.88 2.51 6.64
C ASP A 116 17.13 1.25 6.16
N GLU A 117 17.51 0.07 6.67
CA GLU A 117 16.83 -1.19 6.34
C GLU A 117 15.35 -1.21 6.78
N VAL A 118 15.02 -0.51 7.87
CA VAL A 118 13.65 -0.49 8.45
C VAL A 118 12.71 0.42 7.66
N LEU A 119 13.22 1.55 7.15
CA LEU A 119 12.41 2.64 6.60
C LEU A 119 12.61 2.90 5.11
N SER A 120 13.59 2.26 4.47
CA SER A 120 13.88 2.43 3.03
C SER A 120 12.67 2.15 2.16
N LYS A 121 11.96 1.04 2.39
CA LYS A 121 10.75 0.65 1.64
C LYS A 121 9.56 1.60 1.81
N THR A 122 9.61 2.47 2.82
CA THR A 122 8.57 3.47 3.10
C THR A 122 9.09 4.89 2.99
N TYR A 123 10.20 5.08 2.27
CA TYR A 123 10.78 6.39 1.98
C TYR A 123 11.05 7.22 3.25
N GLY A 124 11.56 6.57 4.30
CA GLY A 124 11.91 7.23 5.57
C GLY A 124 10.70 7.57 6.45
N LEU A 125 9.56 6.89 6.28
CA LEU A 125 8.35 7.09 7.09
C LEU A 125 7.99 5.82 7.88
N PHE A 126 7.61 5.97 9.14
CA PHE A 126 6.95 4.87 9.87
C PHE A 126 5.50 4.75 9.40
N VAL A 127 5.18 3.61 8.80
CA VAL A 127 3.84 3.28 8.28
C VAL A 127 3.23 2.10 9.05
N TYR A 128 4.05 1.10 9.37
CA TYR A 128 3.60 -0.16 9.96
C TYR A 128 4.08 -0.33 11.41
N GLN A 129 3.35 -1.14 12.19
CA GLN A 129 3.72 -1.41 13.58
C GLN A 129 5.01 -2.23 13.67
N GLU A 130 5.20 -3.13 12.70
CA GLU A 130 6.37 -3.97 12.52
C GLU A 130 7.65 -3.13 12.36
N GLN A 131 7.55 -1.96 11.70
CA GLN A 131 8.68 -1.04 11.61
C GLN A 131 9.05 -0.46 12.97
N VAL A 132 8.06 -0.09 13.78
CA VAL A 132 8.28 0.42 15.15
C VAL A 132 8.94 -0.65 16.02
N MET A 133 8.44 -1.89 15.95
CA MET A 133 9.02 -3.03 16.68
C MET A 133 10.47 -3.29 16.25
N THR A 134 10.73 -3.33 14.94
CA THR A 134 12.07 -3.55 14.38
C THR A 134 13.02 -2.42 14.76
N ALA A 135 12.57 -1.16 14.71
CA ALA A 135 13.36 -0.01 15.14
C ALA A 135 13.73 -0.09 16.64
N ALA A 136 12.81 -0.52 17.51
CA ALA A 136 13.11 -0.73 18.92
C ALA A 136 14.14 -1.84 19.15
N GLN A 137 14.08 -2.92 18.36
CA GLN A 137 15.08 -3.99 18.38
C GLN A 137 16.46 -3.47 17.95
N VAL A 138 16.54 -2.80 16.81
CA VAL A 138 17.81 -2.32 16.23
C VAL A 138 18.45 -1.24 17.11
N LEU A 139 17.67 -0.30 17.63
CA LEU A 139 18.19 0.85 18.37
C LEU A 139 18.40 0.58 19.87
N ALA A 140 17.56 -0.26 20.47
CA ALA A 140 17.54 -0.43 21.92
C ALA A 140 17.70 -1.89 22.39
N GLY A 141 17.88 -2.85 21.48
CA GLY A 141 18.12 -4.26 21.81
C GLY A 141 16.90 -4.99 22.39
N PHE A 142 15.69 -4.50 22.11
CA PHE A 142 14.45 -5.13 22.58
C PHE A 142 14.22 -6.47 21.85
N SER A 143 13.56 -7.44 22.50
CA SER A 143 12.95 -8.57 21.80
C SER A 143 11.65 -8.11 21.13
N LEU A 144 11.25 -8.82 20.06
CA LEU A 144 9.98 -8.54 19.36
C LEU A 144 8.74 -9.00 20.15
N GLY A 145 8.96 -9.71 21.27
CA GLY A 145 7.98 -10.35 22.14
C GLY A 145 8.65 -11.42 22.99
#